data_AF-A0A6A7LIV3-F1
#
_entry.id   AF-A0A6A7LIV3-F1
#
_cell.length_a   1.000
_cell.length_b   1.000
_cell.length_c   1.000
_cell.angle_alpha   90.00
_cell.angle_beta   90.00
_cell.angle_gamma   90.00
#
_symmetry.space_group_name_H-M   'P 1'
#
loop_
_entity.id
_entity.type
_entity.pdbx_description
1 polymer ?
#
loop_
_entity_poly.entity_id
_entity_poly.type
_entity_poly.pdbx_seq_one_letter_code
_entity_poly.pdbx_strand_id
1 'polypeptide(L)'
;MQVLNKQDKEQLVIKLHQEGKTIREIAQQVHMSFKDIGTIIRRIDGQEDHDIETKDLKNKSKETRALYLFLHGKRPVDVAIELDLSSSEVENILQEFWVLNKLDELAYVYLEIRNHIDLFLRLFHTMKKNKLINQKDIKQNFMNSKIRQY
;
A
#
# COMPACT_ATOMS: atom_id res chain seq x y z
N MET A 1 22.34 19.61 37.39
CA MET A 1 21.90 19.14 36.06
C MET A 1 20.83 18.08 36.28
N GLN A 2 19.59 18.34 35.85
CA GLN A 2 18.53 17.33 35.88
C GLN A 2 18.84 16.29 34.80
N VAL A 3 19.09 15.05 35.20
CA VAL A 3 19.21 13.93 34.26
C VAL A 3 17.81 13.60 33.79
N LEU A 4 17.42 14.11 32.62
CA LEU A 4 16.16 13.74 31.97
C LEU A 4 16.14 12.23 31.76
N ASN A 5 15.06 11.57 32.21
CA ASN A 5 14.87 10.14 31.98
C ASN A 5 14.69 9.89 30.48
N LYS A 6 14.91 8.65 30.02
CA LYS A 6 14.81 8.27 28.60
C LYS A 6 13.46 8.67 27.98
N GLN A 7 12.39 8.57 28.76
CA GLN A 7 11.03 8.95 28.36
C GLN A 7 10.85 10.47 28.19
N ASP A 8 11.46 11.28 29.06
CA ASP A 8 11.37 12.74 28.98
C ASP A 8 12.12 13.28 27.75
N LYS A 9 13.28 12.66 27.44
CA LYS A 9 14.04 12.98 26.23
C LYS A 9 13.26 12.63 24.96
N GLU A 10 12.58 11.50 24.97
CA GLU A 10 11.75 11.08 23.85
C GLU A 10 10.59 12.06 23.61
N GLN A 11 9.86 12.44 24.66
CA GLN A 11 8.80 13.47 24.56
C GLN A 11 9.32 14.81 24.04
N LEU A 12 10.54 15.20 24.45
CA LEU A 12 11.18 16.41 23.95
C LEU A 12 11.52 16.31 22.46
N VAL A 13 11.97 15.16 21.96
CA VAL A 13 12.16 14.93 20.51
C VAL A 13 10.84 15.07 19.75
N ILE A 14 9.74 14.48 20.26
CA ILE A 14 8.41 14.57 19.63
C ILE A 14 8.00 16.05 19.49
N LYS A 15 8.11 16.80 20.58
CA LYS A 15 7.70 18.21 20.61
C LYS A 15 8.52 19.06 19.64
N LEU A 16 9.84 18.90 19.63
CA LEU A 16 10.71 19.68 18.75
C LEU A 16 10.51 19.35 17.27
N HIS A 17 10.17 18.10 16.95
CA HIS A 17 9.81 17.68 15.59
C HIS A 17 8.49 18.30 15.14
N GLN A 18 7.46 18.30 16.00
CA GLN A 18 6.18 18.96 15.73
C GLN A 18 6.31 20.49 15.56
N GLU A 19 7.29 21.10 16.21
CA GLU A 19 7.67 22.52 16.02
C GLU A 19 8.44 22.78 14.70
N GLY A 20 8.70 21.74 13.90
CA GLY A 20 9.36 21.83 12.60
C GLY A 20 10.89 21.91 12.66
N LYS A 21 11.50 21.60 13.81
CA LYS A 21 12.97 21.60 13.93
C LYS A 21 13.61 20.43 13.20
N THR A 22 14.80 20.66 12.65
CA THR A 22 15.57 19.63 11.97
C THR A 22 16.21 18.66 12.96
N ILE A 23 16.51 17.44 12.51
CA ILE A 23 17.20 16.41 13.32
C ILE A 23 18.52 16.93 13.94
N ARG A 24 19.22 17.84 13.26
CA ARG A 24 20.46 18.46 13.76
C ARG A 24 20.22 19.37 14.96
N GLU A 25 19.17 20.18 14.90
CA GLU A 25 18.79 21.10 15.98
C GLU A 25 18.21 20.34 17.19
N ILE A 26 17.49 19.25 16.94
CA ILE A 26 16.98 18.35 17.97
C ILE A 26 18.14 17.68 18.70
N ALA A 27 19.15 17.18 17.97
CA ALA A 27 20.30 16.51 18.58
C ALA A 27 21.11 17.45 19.49
N GLN A 28 21.26 18.71 19.10
CA GLN A 28 21.94 19.72 19.93
C GLN A 28 21.21 20.01 21.24
N GLN A 29 19.87 19.93 21.24
CA GLN A 29 19.04 20.23 22.42
C GLN A 29 18.83 19.02 23.33
N VAL A 30 18.62 17.83 22.76
CA VAL A 30 18.29 16.60 23.52
C VAL A 30 19.54 15.78 23.87
N HIS A 31 20.67 16.08 23.24
CA HIS A 31 21.92 15.32 23.35
C HIS A 31 21.70 13.82 23.08
N MET A 32 21.04 13.52 21.95
CA MET A 32 20.79 12.17 21.46
C MET A 32 21.44 11.96 20.09
N SER A 33 21.71 10.70 19.74
CA SER A 33 22.24 10.37 18.43
C SER A 33 21.21 10.66 17.33
N PHE A 34 21.68 11.01 16.13
CA PHE A 34 20.78 11.19 14.98
C PHE A 34 19.97 9.94 14.66
N LYS A 35 20.54 8.76 14.94
CA LYS A 35 19.87 7.46 14.74
C LYS A 35 18.65 7.33 15.67
N ASP A 36 18.85 7.55 16.97
CA ASP A 36 17.76 7.43 17.95
C ASP A 36 16.65 8.45 17.71
N ILE A 37 17.03 9.69 17.37
CA ILE A 37 16.09 10.75 16.99
C ILE A 37 15.31 10.35 15.72
N GLY A 38 16.00 9.81 14.72
CA GLY A 38 15.39 9.31 13.49
C GLY A 38 14.38 8.21 13.75
N THR A 39 14.70 7.23 14.60
CA THR A 39 13.76 6.15 14.97
C THR A 39 12.54 6.69 15.71
N ILE A 40 12.68 7.69 16.58
CA ILE A 40 11.55 8.32 17.27
C ILE A 40 10.65 9.05 16.27
N ILE A 41 11.23 9.89 15.40
CA ILE A 41 10.51 10.67 14.39
C ILE A 41 9.77 9.75 13.42
N ARG A 42 10.43 8.71 12.91
CA ARG A 42 9.83 7.72 12.00
C ARG A 42 8.61 7.02 12.61
N ARG A 43 8.69 6.67 13.89
CA ARG A 43 7.56 6.07 14.63
C ARG A 43 6.35 7.00 14.73
N ILE A 44 6.58 8.31 14.81
CA ILE A 44 5.53 9.34 14.91
C ILE A 44 4.94 9.65 13.53
N ASP A 45 5.80 9.74 12.52
CA ASP A 45 5.41 10.04 11.13
C ASP A 45 4.82 8.81 10.40
N GLY A 46 4.63 7.69 11.11
CA GLY A 46 4.02 6.46 10.58
C GLY A 46 4.91 5.69 9.59
N GLN A 47 6.21 5.97 9.59
CA GLN A 47 7.21 5.23 8.81
C GLN A 47 7.80 4.13 9.71
N GLU A 48 7.13 2.98 9.80
CA GLU A 48 7.67 1.83 10.50
C GLU A 48 9.01 1.37 9.88
N ASP A 49 9.93 0.91 10.74
CA ASP A 49 11.34 0.66 10.45
C ASP A 49 11.57 -0.35 9.30
N HIS A 50 11.96 0.15 8.12
CA HIS A 50 12.43 -0.65 6.97
C HIS A 50 13.58 -1.63 7.29
N ASP A 51 14.36 -1.38 8.34
CA ASP A 51 15.56 -2.16 8.65
C ASP A 51 15.28 -3.42 9.51
N ILE A 52 14.14 -3.48 10.20
CA ILE A 52 13.73 -4.67 10.98
C ILE A 52 12.91 -5.61 10.08
N GLU A 53 11.99 -5.08 9.27
CA GLU A 53 11.17 -5.87 8.35
C GLU A 53 11.99 -6.65 7.32
N THR A 54 13.06 -6.07 6.76
CA THR A 54 13.81 -6.68 5.65
C THR A 54 14.59 -7.94 6.02
N LYS A 55 15.01 -8.09 7.29
CA LYS A 55 15.63 -9.33 7.78
C LYS A 55 14.60 -10.43 8.01
N ASP A 56 13.44 -10.08 8.56
CA ASP A 56 12.37 -11.04 8.79
C ASP A 56 11.71 -11.48 7.47
N LEU A 57 11.59 -10.59 6.49
CA LEU A 57 11.07 -10.88 5.15
C LEU A 57 11.87 -11.93 4.40
N LYS A 58 13.20 -11.98 4.55
CA LYS A 58 14.02 -13.04 3.91
C LYS A 58 13.71 -14.43 4.43
N ASN A 59 13.19 -14.55 5.65
CA ASN A 59 12.79 -15.81 6.26
C ASN A 59 11.31 -16.15 6.01
N LYS A 60 10.53 -15.27 5.37
CA LYS A 60 9.14 -15.53 5.01
C LYS A 60 9.04 -16.31 3.70
N SER A 61 7.85 -16.88 3.48
CA SER A 61 7.52 -17.58 2.24
C SER A 61 7.60 -16.64 1.02
N LYS A 62 7.77 -17.20 -0.18
CA LYS A 62 7.80 -16.40 -1.42
C LYS A 62 6.50 -15.63 -1.61
N GLU A 63 5.37 -16.20 -1.22
CA GLU A 63 4.05 -15.57 -1.27
C GLU A 63 3.99 -14.33 -0.37
N THR A 64 4.43 -14.43 0.88
CA THR A 64 4.46 -13.30 1.81
C THR A 64 5.35 -12.17 1.28
N ARG A 65 6.50 -12.53 0.70
CA ARG A 65 7.41 -11.57 0.07
C ARG A 65 6.80 -10.93 -1.17
N ALA A 66 6.08 -11.69 -2.00
CA ALA A 66 5.40 -11.17 -3.17
C ALA A 66 4.31 -10.16 -2.77
N LEU A 67 3.48 -10.49 -1.76
CA LEU A 67 2.48 -9.56 -1.21
C LEU A 67 3.12 -8.28 -0.70
N TYR A 68 4.26 -8.38 0.00
CA TYR A 68 5.02 -7.21 0.45
C TYR A 68 5.50 -6.35 -0.72
N LEU A 69 6.09 -6.97 -1.75
CA LEU A 69 6.55 -6.25 -2.94
C LEU A 69 5.38 -5.55 -3.66
N PHE A 70 4.21 -6.19 -3.76
CA PHE A 70 3.01 -5.58 -4.31
C PHE A 70 2.48 -4.40 -3.49
N LEU A 71 2.49 -4.51 -2.15
CA LEU A 71 2.16 -3.41 -1.25
C LEU A 71 3.06 -2.19 -1.50
N HIS A 72 4.31 -2.44 -1.88
CA HIS A 72 5.30 -1.42 -2.22
C HIS A 72 5.30 -1.03 -3.71
N GLY A 73 4.25 -1.40 -4.45
CA GLY A 73 4.03 -0.95 -5.83
C GLY A 73 4.93 -1.62 -6.88
N LYS A 74 5.58 -2.73 -6.55
CA LYS A 74 6.35 -3.49 -7.55
C LYS A 74 5.43 -4.09 -8.59
N ARG A 75 5.89 -4.12 -9.85
CA ARG A 75 5.13 -4.69 -10.95
C ARG A 75 5.23 -6.23 -10.91
N PRO A 76 4.23 -6.97 -11.41
CA PRO A 76 4.26 -8.44 -11.42
C PRO A 76 5.53 -9.04 -12.06
N VAL A 77 6.01 -8.44 -13.15
CA VAL A 77 7.25 -8.89 -13.80
C VAL A 77 8.47 -8.74 -12.90
N ASP A 78 8.55 -7.66 -12.12
CA ASP A 78 9.68 -7.42 -11.21
C ASP A 78 9.63 -8.41 -10.04
N VAL A 79 8.43 -8.74 -9.55
CA VAL A 79 8.21 -9.77 -8.51
C VAL A 79 8.61 -11.16 -9.00
N ALA A 80 8.26 -11.52 -10.25
CA ALA A 80 8.64 -12.78 -10.86
C ALA A 80 10.17 -12.95 -10.91
N ILE A 81 10.87 -11.90 -11.36
CA ILE A 81 12.33 -11.89 -11.44
C ILE A 81 12.98 -11.92 -10.05
N GLU A 82 12.48 -11.12 -9.11
CA GLU A 82 13.07 -10.99 -7.77
C GLU A 82 12.90 -12.24 -6.91
N LEU A 83 11.77 -12.94 -7.05
CA LEU A 83 11.43 -14.11 -6.25
C LEU A 83 11.63 -15.45 -6.97
N ASP A 84 12.07 -15.41 -8.23
CA ASP A 84 12.22 -16.58 -9.10
C ASP A 84 10.92 -17.41 -9.09
N LEU A 85 9.84 -16.77 -9.52
CA LEU A 85 8.49 -17.33 -9.61
C LEU A 85 8.03 -17.35 -11.07
N SER A 86 7.25 -18.37 -11.43
CA SER A 86 6.58 -18.43 -12.74
C SER A 86 5.49 -17.36 -12.87
N SER A 87 5.14 -17.00 -14.11
CA SER A 87 4.05 -16.06 -14.38
C SER A 87 2.73 -16.48 -13.72
N SER A 88 2.43 -17.78 -13.69
CA SER A 88 1.22 -18.32 -13.06
C SER A 88 1.21 -18.17 -11.54
N GLU A 89 2.36 -18.38 -10.89
CA GLU A 89 2.47 -18.20 -9.43
C GLU A 89 2.28 -16.73 -9.05
N VAL A 90 2.93 -15.82 -9.79
CA VAL A 90 2.79 -14.38 -9.57
C VAL A 90 1.35 -13.90 -9.83
N GLU A 91 0.69 -14.42 -10.87
CA GLU A 91 -0.70 -14.08 -11.16
C GLU A 91 -1.64 -14.48 -10.01
N ASN A 92 -1.47 -15.70 -9.47
CA ASN A 92 -2.28 -16.18 -8.34
C ASN A 92 -2.09 -15.29 -7.10
N ILE A 93 -0.83 -14.97 -6.75
CA ILE A 93 -0.54 -14.13 -5.59
C ILE A 93 -1.04 -12.69 -5.80
N LEU A 94 -1.01 -12.18 -7.04
CA LEU A 94 -1.55 -10.86 -7.37
C LEU A 94 -3.08 -10.81 -7.21
N GLN A 95 -3.78 -11.87 -7.61
CA GLN A 95 -5.23 -11.98 -7.39
C GLN A 95 -5.55 -11.97 -5.89
N GLU A 96 -4.81 -12.74 -5.09
CA GLU A 96 -4.93 -12.72 -3.63
C GLU A 96 -4.64 -11.32 -3.06
N PHE A 97 -3.60 -10.64 -3.55
CA PHE A 97 -3.27 -9.27 -3.15
C PHE A 97 -4.46 -8.31 -3.38
N TRP A 98 -5.13 -8.38 -4.53
CA TRP A 98 -6.28 -7.52 -4.80
C TRP A 98 -7.45 -7.78 -3.86
N VAL A 99 -7.75 -9.05 -3.57
CA VAL A 99 -8.77 -9.45 -2.61
C VAL A 99 -8.43 -8.92 -1.20
N LEU A 100 -7.18 -9.09 -0.77
CA LEU A 100 -6.73 -8.63 0.55
C LEU A 100 -6.75 -7.10 0.71
N ASN A 101 -6.53 -6.36 -0.38
CA ASN A 101 -6.54 -4.90 -0.38
C ASN A 101 -7.94 -4.29 -0.52
N LYS A 102 -9.01 -5.11 -0.45
CA LYS A 102 -10.38 -4.66 -0.69
C LYS A 102 -10.55 -3.93 -2.02
N LEU A 103 -9.77 -4.32 -3.03
CA LEU A 103 -9.96 -3.88 -4.41
C LEU A 103 -11.10 -4.71 -5.04
N ASP A 104 -12.14 -4.96 -4.25
CA ASP A 104 -13.14 -6.01 -4.45
C ASP A 104 -13.79 -5.87 -5.83
N GLU A 105 -14.23 -4.67 -6.17
CA GLU A 105 -14.93 -4.43 -7.43
C GLU A 105 -14.04 -4.69 -8.66
N LEU A 106 -12.76 -4.32 -8.59
CA LEU A 106 -11.80 -4.59 -9.67
C LEU A 106 -11.44 -6.08 -9.74
N ALA A 107 -11.19 -6.70 -8.59
CA ALA A 107 -10.83 -8.11 -8.47
C ALA A 107 -11.98 -9.02 -8.96
N TYR A 108 -13.20 -8.78 -8.51
CA TYR A 108 -14.39 -9.52 -8.92
C TYR A 108 -14.66 -9.36 -10.41
N VAL A 109 -14.66 -8.11 -10.91
CA VAL A 109 -14.89 -7.86 -12.35
C VAL A 109 -13.82 -8.56 -13.19
N TYR A 110 -12.54 -8.46 -12.81
CA TYR A 110 -11.48 -9.16 -13.54
C TYR A 110 -11.67 -10.67 -13.53
N LEU A 111 -11.90 -11.28 -12.35
CA LEU A 111 -12.11 -12.73 -12.24
C LEU A 111 -13.32 -13.21 -13.06
N GLU A 112 -14.40 -12.42 -13.10
CA GLU A 112 -15.60 -12.72 -13.87
C GLU A 112 -15.33 -12.68 -15.39
N ILE A 113 -14.59 -11.66 -15.86
CA ILE A 113 -14.44 -11.42 -17.30
C ILE A 113 -13.12 -11.95 -17.89
N ARG A 114 -12.15 -12.40 -17.10
CA ARG A 114 -10.77 -12.69 -17.57
C ARG A 114 -10.70 -13.64 -18.77
N ASN A 115 -11.59 -14.63 -18.82
CA ASN A 115 -11.64 -15.61 -19.92
C ASN A 115 -12.28 -15.05 -21.21
N HIS A 116 -12.94 -13.90 -21.12
CA HIS A 116 -13.70 -13.25 -22.20
C HIS A 116 -13.38 -11.75 -22.31
N ILE A 117 -12.18 -11.35 -21.86
CA ILE A 117 -11.77 -9.95 -21.77
C ILE A 117 -11.82 -9.27 -23.15
N ASP A 118 -11.50 -10.01 -24.20
CA ASP A 118 -11.54 -9.55 -25.59
C ASP A 118 -12.98 -9.20 -26.04
N LEU A 119 -13.95 -10.05 -25.69
CA LEU A 119 -15.37 -9.83 -26.00
C LEU A 119 -15.92 -8.64 -25.20
N PHE A 120 -15.58 -8.56 -23.91
CA PHE A 120 -15.96 -7.43 -23.06
C PHE A 120 -15.43 -6.10 -23.61
N LEU A 121 -14.16 -6.05 -23.99
CA LEU A 121 -13.56 -4.87 -24.59
C LEU A 121 -14.25 -4.48 -25.90
N ARG A 122 -14.54 -5.44 -26.79
CA ARG A 122 -15.28 -5.17 -28.04
C ARG A 122 -16.67 -4.59 -27.76
N LEU A 123 -17.38 -5.15 -26.79
CA LEU A 123 -18.69 -4.65 -26.36
C LEU A 123 -18.58 -3.21 -25.85
N PHE A 124 -17.66 -2.94 -24.92
CA PHE A 124 -17.45 -1.61 -24.34
C PHE A 124 -17.15 -0.57 -25.42
N HIS A 125 -16.25 -0.87 -26.36
CA HIS A 125 -15.93 0.03 -27.47
C HIS A 125 -17.13 0.28 -28.38
N THR A 126 -17.92 -0.76 -28.66
CA THR A 126 -19.13 -0.65 -29.48
C THR A 126 -20.17 0.24 -28.82
N MET A 127 -20.42 0.02 -27.53
CA MET A 127 -21.35 0.84 -26.75
C MET A 127 -20.91 2.30 -26.66
N LYS A 128 -19.61 2.56 -26.49
CA LYS A 128 -19.03 3.92 -26.51
C LYS A 128 -19.19 4.58 -27.88
N LYS A 129 -18.87 3.88 -28.97
CA LYS A 129 -19.02 4.37 -30.35
C LYS A 129 -20.47 4.76 -30.66
N ASN A 130 -21.42 3.96 -30.20
CA ASN A 130 -22.84 4.17 -30.38
C ASN A 130 -23.46 5.13 -29.35
N LYS A 131 -22.65 5.75 -28.47
CA LYS A 131 -23.10 6.66 -27.40
C LYS A 131 -24.14 6.04 -26.45
N LEU A 132 -24.14 4.71 -26.32
CA LEU A 132 -25.01 3.95 -25.42
C LEU A 132 -24.53 4.02 -23.95
N ILE A 133 -23.32 4.54 -23.74
CA ILE A 133 -22.74 4.77 -22.42
C ILE A 133 -22.53 6.27 -22.24
N ASN A 134 -23.36 6.89 -21.40
CA ASN A 134 -23.14 8.23 -20.86
C ASN A 134 -22.75 8.11 -19.39
N GLN A 135 -21.73 8.84 -18.95
CA GLN A 135 -21.29 8.84 -17.55
C GLN A 135 -22.43 9.23 -16.58
N LYS A 136 -23.41 10.02 -17.03
CA LYS A 136 -24.60 10.36 -16.23
C LYS A 136 -25.49 9.13 -15.97
N ASP A 137 -25.72 8.29 -16.98
CA ASP A 137 -26.61 7.12 -16.88
C ASP A 137 -26.00 5.99 -16.05
N ILE A 138 -24.66 5.86 -16.07
CA ILE A 138 -23.94 4.92 -15.19
C ILE A 138 -24.08 5.36 -13.72
N LYS A 139 -23.88 6.64 -13.40
CA LYS A 139 -23.93 7.14 -12.02
C LYS A 139 -25.31 6.99 -11.37
N GLN A 140 -26.40 7.15 -12.15
CA GLN A 140 -27.77 7.01 -11.65
C GLN A 140 -28.11 5.56 -11.23
N ASN A 141 -27.59 4.56 -11.96
CA ASN A 141 -27.89 3.15 -11.68
C ASN A 141 -27.10 2.57 -10.50
N PHE A 142 -25.88 3.06 -10.23
CA PHE A 142 -25.10 2.65 -9.05
C PHE A 142 -25.67 3.18 -7.72
N MET A 143 -26.38 4.31 -7.72
CA MET A 143 -27.06 4.81 -6.52
C MET A 143 -28.32 3.98 -6.19
N ASN A 144 -29.01 3.47 -7.21
CA ASN A 144 -30.23 2.69 -7.05
C ASN A 144 -29.99 1.22 -6.64
N SER A 145 -28.81 0.64 -6.92
CA SER A 145 -28.45 -0.71 -6.49
C SER A 145 -28.04 -0.79 -5.02
N LYS A 146 -27.49 0.30 -4.43
CA LYS A 146 -27.21 0.39 -2.98
C LYS A 146 -28.46 0.51 -2.11
N ILE A 147 -29.60 0.91 -2.68
CA ILE A 147 -30.85 1.14 -1.92
C ILE A 147 -31.69 -0.16 -1.76
N ARG A 148 -31.37 -1.25 -2.48
CA ARG A 148 -32.12 -2.52 -2.42
C ARG A 148 -31.50 -3.60 -1.54
N GLN A 149 -30.63 -3.24 -0.59
CA GLN A 149 -30.17 -4.14 0.46
C GLN A 149 -30.64 -3.63 1.83
N TYR A 150 -31.91 -3.87 2.13
CA TYR A 150 -32.46 -3.97 3.50
C TYR A 150 -33.53 -5.05 3.51
#